data_AF-A0A373QDD4-F1
#
_entry.id   AF-A0A373QDD4-F1
#
_cell.length_a   1.000
_cell.length_b   1.000
_cell.length_c   1.000
_cell.angle_alpha   90.00
_cell.angle_beta   90.00
_cell.angle_gamma   90.00
#
_symmetry.space_group_name_H-M   'P 1'
#
loop_
_entity.id
_entity.type
_entity.pdbx_description
1 polymer ?
#
loop_
_entity_poly.entity_id
_entity_poly.type
_entity_poly.pdbx_seq_one_letter_code
_entity_poly.pdbx_strand_id
1 'polypeptide(L)'
;MPEEHAKLSASGSKKWINCPASIAMESKFPDESSEYAKEGTTAHSLGEAKLKLALNHITRVQYHKMIRSLDITEDMEEYTDSYRDFVLERYNAVKNQCKDAQIHLERRLDFSEWVPDGFGTGDTVIIGGGIIEIIDLKYGQGVKVSADKNSQLRIYGLGALSEYDYLYDIHKVNLTIFQPRLDNIDTETLTRDELIKWGEDLKPKAVLANSGDGDCIAGRHCDDGFCKARAVCRAYAEEKNRLAAMVFKPPLELTEDEIAEVIDQAENLAKWSKLVKDYALEQALNNGVKYPGFKVVEGRSNRKYAEDDSKIADVLIKAGYDEKSIYKKEILNITKIEALLGRARFNELLGEYVIKPQGKPTLVRSEDKRPEWNSAEKAAEDFKDIK
;
A
#
# COMPACT_ATOMS: atom_id res chain seq x y z
N MET A 1 -17.85 23.05 25.35
CA MET A 1 -16.45 23.42 25.02
C MET A 1 -16.07 22.59 23.81
N PRO A 2 -15.19 23.04 22.90
CA PRO A 2 -14.68 22.15 21.86
C PRO A 2 -14.16 20.88 22.54
N GLU A 3 -14.55 19.70 22.05
CA GLU A 3 -13.97 18.46 22.57
C GLU A 3 -12.48 18.47 22.23
N GLU A 4 -11.63 18.67 23.24
CA GLU A 4 -10.21 18.48 23.07
C GLU A 4 -9.96 16.99 22.85
N HIS A 5 -9.58 16.60 21.64
CA HIS A 5 -9.14 15.24 21.36
C HIS A 5 -7.62 15.18 21.46
N ALA A 6 -7.12 14.17 22.18
CA ALA A 6 -5.70 13.85 22.17
C ALA A 6 -5.26 13.53 20.73
N LYS A 7 -4.06 13.99 20.35
CA LYS A 7 -3.45 13.71 19.03
C LYS A 7 -3.40 12.21 18.74
N LEU A 8 -3.08 11.42 19.75
CA LEU A 8 -3.13 9.96 19.73
C LEU A 8 -4.36 9.46 20.51
N SER A 9 -5.55 9.70 19.98
CA SER A 9 -6.79 9.27 20.64
C SER A 9 -6.90 7.75 20.77
N ALA A 10 -7.56 7.28 21.83
CA ALA A 10 -7.80 5.86 22.06
C ALA A 10 -8.65 5.23 20.94
N SER A 11 -9.69 5.94 20.46
CA SER A 11 -10.52 5.49 19.34
C SER A 11 -9.76 5.41 18.01
N GLY A 12 -8.73 6.24 17.83
CA GLY A 12 -7.81 6.21 16.69
C GLY A 12 -6.66 5.20 16.82
N SER A 13 -6.56 4.50 17.95
CA SER A 13 -5.37 3.69 18.31
C SER A 13 -5.02 2.60 17.32
N LYS A 14 -6.01 1.89 16.78
CA LYS A 14 -5.76 0.89 15.75
C LYS A 14 -5.03 1.45 14.53
N LYS A 15 -5.22 2.74 14.18
CA LYS A 15 -4.47 3.38 13.09
C LYS A 15 -3.02 3.66 13.49
N TRP A 16 -2.82 4.47 14.51
CA TRP A 16 -1.48 4.97 14.84
C TRP A 16 -0.56 3.90 15.43
N ILE A 17 -1.11 2.82 16.00
CA ILE A 17 -0.33 1.64 16.42
C ILE A 17 0.27 0.91 15.20
N ASN A 18 -0.47 0.85 14.09
CA ASN A 18 -0.09 0.07 12.91
C ASN A 18 0.60 0.90 11.82
N CYS A 19 0.35 2.21 11.78
CA CYS A 19 0.92 3.13 10.80
C CYS A 19 1.28 4.45 11.50
N PRO A 20 2.51 4.60 12.01
CA PRO A 20 2.93 5.78 12.78
C PRO A 20 2.74 7.09 12.00
N ALA A 21 3.03 7.07 10.70
CA ALA A 21 2.88 8.24 9.83
C ALA A 21 1.42 8.67 9.59
N SER A 22 0.42 7.85 9.97
CA SER A 22 -0.99 8.16 9.71
C SER A 22 -1.40 9.48 10.36
N ILE A 23 -0.92 9.76 11.57
CA ILE A 23 -1.27 10.96 12.34
C ILE A 23 -0.75 12.23 11.65
N ALA A 24 0.52 12.24 11.25
CA ALA A 24 1.12 13.37 10.53
C ALA A 24 0.53 13.57 9.12
N MET A 25 0.05 12.50 8.49
CA MET A 25 -0.66 12.61 7.21
C MET A 25 -2.07 13.17 7.38
N GLU A 26 -2.83 12.65 8.34
CA GLU A 26 -4.22 13.06 8.58
C GLU A 26 -4.35 14.50 9.08
N SER A 27 -3.33 15.06 9.75
CA SER A 27 -3.34 16.45 10.22
C SER A 27 -3.41 17.48 9.09
N LYS A 28 -3.21 17.06 7.83
CA LYS A 28 -3.33 17.90 6.63
C LYS A 28 -4.75 17.97 6.08
N PHE A 29 -5.68 17.21 6.66
CA PHE A 29 -7.07 17.09 6.21
C PHE A 29 -8.03 17.55 7.30
N PRO A 30 -9.13 18.23 6.94
CA PRO A 30 -10.13 18.66 7.91
C PRO A 30 -10.80 17.47 8.60
N ASP A 31 -11.30 17.69 9.80
CA ASP A 31 -12.22 16.77 10.46
C ASP A 31 -13.61 16.91 9.84
N GLU A 32 -14.18 15.78 9.41
CA GLU A 32 -15.54 15.70 8.89
C GLU A 32 -16.37 14.81 9.81
N SER A 33 -17.49 15.32 10.30
CA SER A 33 -18.46 14.53 11.05
C SER A 33 -19.49 13.95 10.08
N SER A 34 -19.71 12.65 10.15
CA SER A 34 -20.83 12.00 9.46
C SER A 34 -22.12 12.09 10.29
N GLU A 35 -23.28 11.89 9.65
CA GLU A 35 -24.55 11.73 10.36
C GLU A 35 -24.50 10.55 11.36
N TYR A 36 -23.80 9.45 11.02
CA TYR A 36 -23.59 8.32 11.93
C TYR A 36 -22.78 8.69 13.18
N ALA A 37 -21.78 9.58 13.04
CA ALA A 37 -21.01 10.06 14.19
C ALA A 37 -21.85 10.94 15.12
N LYS A 38 -22.73 11.77 14.55
CA LYS A 38 -23.71 12.57 15.32
C LYS A 38 -24.71 11.67 16.04
N GLU A 39 -25.28 10.69 15.33
CA GLU A 39 -26.21 9.71 15.89
C GLU A 39 -25.58 8.96 17.07
N GLY A 40 -24.33 8.52 16.92
CA GLY A 40 -23.57 7.91 18.02
C GLY A 40 -23.40 8.85 19.21
N THR A 41 -22.99 10.10 18.99
CA THR A 41 -22.82 11.10 20.07
C THR A 41 -24.12 11.33 20.84
N THR A 42 -25.26 11.38 20.12
CA THR A 42 -26.59 11.47 20.73
C THR A 42 -26.89 10.25 21.60
N ALA A 43 -26.60 9.04 21.11
CA ALA A 43 -26.82 7.81 21.85
C ALA A 43 -25.97 7.71 23.13
N HIS A 44 -24.70 8.12 23.10
CA HIS A 44 -23.85 8.21 24.31
C HIS A 44 -24.42 9.22 25.31
N SER A 45 -24.80 10.41 24.83
CA SER A 45 -25.40 11.46 25.68
C SER A 45 -26.70 11.00 26.37
N LEU A 46 -27.55 10.27 25.63
CA LEU A 46 -28.78 9.71 26.17
C LEU A 46 -28.49 8.58 27.17
N GLY A 47 -27.58 7.65 26.84
CA GLY A 47 -27.16 6.57 27.73
C GLY A 47 -26.58 7.09 29.06
N GLU A 48 -25.71 8.10 28.99
CA GLU A 48 -25.15 8.76 30.18
C GLU A 48 -26.26 9.41 31.03
N ALA A 49 -27.17 10.17 30.40
CA ALA A 49 -28.27 10.83 31.10
C ALA A 49 -29.16 9.81 31.84
N LYS A 50 -29.46 8.67 31.19
CA LYS A 50 -30.25 7.58 31.77
C LYS A 50 -29.55 6.94 32.96
N LEU A 51 -28.25 6.68 32.85
CA LEU A 51 -27.44 6.13 33.95
C LEU A 51 -27.35 7.10 35.13
N LYS A 52 -27.10 8.40 34.87
CA LYS A 52 -27.10 9.43 35.92
C LYS A 52 -28.42 9.50 36.67
N LEU A 53 -29.55 9.40 35.95
CA LEU A 53 -30.88 9.39 36.57
C LEU A 53 -31.07 8.14 37.42
N ALA A 54 -30.75 6.96 36.90
CA ALA A 54 -30.93 5.68 37.59
C ALA A 54 -30.05 5.55 38.85
N LEU A 55 -28.85 6.14 38.83
CA LEU A 55 -27.94 6.20 39.97
C LEU A 55 -28.28 7.33 40.97
N ASN A 56 -29.34 8.09 40.74
CA ASN A 56 -29.73 9.28 41.52
C ASN A 56 -28.65 10.38 41.56
N HIS A 57 -27.77 10.45 40.56
CA HIS A 57 -26.78 11.54 40.42
C HIS A 57 -27.45 12.84 39.96
N ILE A 58 -28.61 12.75 39.30
CA ILE A 58 -29.40 13.88 38.82
C ILE A 58 -30.89 13.68 39.12
N THR A 59 -31.63 14.78 39.17
CA THR A 59 -33.09 14.78 39.28
C THR A 59 -33.76 14.54 37.92
N ARG A 60 -35.04 14.16 37.94
CA ARG A 60 -35.88 14.01 36.73
C ARG A 60 -35.97 15.29 35.89
N VAL A 61 -35.92 16.46 36.54
CA VAL A 61 -35.89 17.77 35.86
C VAL A 61 -34.58 17.99 35.12
N GLN A 62 -33.45 17.65 35.75
CA GLN A 62 -32.12 17.73 35.11
C GLN A 62 -32.00 16.75 33.95
N TYR A 63 -32.53 15.53 34.08
CA TYR A 63 -32.59 14.56 32.99
C TYR A 63 -33.31 15.12 31.75
N HIS A 64 -34.54 15.61 31.90
CA HIS A 64 -35.28 16.21 30.79
C HIS A 64 -34.59 17.44 30.20
N LYS A 65 -33.77 18.15 30.97
CA LYS A 65 -32.95 19.27 30.46
C LYS A 65 -31.79 18.77 29.60
N MET A 66 -31.11 17.69 30.00
CA MET A 66 -29.99 17.10 29.25
C MET A 66 -30.43 16.56 27.89
N ILE A 67 -31.58 15.88 27.85
CA ILE A 67 -32.04 15.21 26.62
C ILE A 67 -32.84 16.13 25.67
N ARG A 68 -33.18 17.35 26.10
CA ARG A 68 -34.10 18.24 25.36
C ARG A 68 -33.63 18.57 23.94
N SER A 69 -32.32 18.70 23.74
CA SER A 69 -31.72 19.08 22.45
C SER A 69 -31.21 17.87 21.65
N LEU A 70 -31.43 16.66 22.16
CA LEU A 70 -31.00 15.43 21.50
C LEU A 70 -32.08 15.01 20.50
N ASP A 71 -31.65 14.63 19.30
CA ASP A 71 -32.53 14.04 18.29
C ASP A 71 -32.67 12.54 18.55
N ILE A 72 -33.66 12.18 19.37
CA ILE A 72 -33.83 10.83 19.91
C ILE A 72 -34.90 10.08 19.12
N THR A 73 -34.54 8.91 18.59
CA THR A 73 -35.47 7.96 17.96
C THR A 73 -35.97 6.94 18.97
N GLU A 74 -37.09 6.26 18.65
CA GLU A 74 -37.64 5.19 19.49
C GLU A 74 -36.65 4.04 19.69
N ASP A 75 -36.01 3.58 18.61
CA ASP A 75 -34.96 2.55 18.70
C ASP A 75 -33.79 2.99 19.60
N MET A 76 -33.38 4.26 19.54
CA MET A 76 -32.30 4.78 20.37
C MET A 76 -32.67 4.77 21.86
N GLU A 77 -33.93 5.05 22.20
CA GLU A 77 -34.44 4.90 23.57
C GLU A 77 -34.29 3.45 24.05
N GLU A 78 -34.76 2.47 23.28
CA GLU A 78 -34.70 1.04 23.64
C GLU A 78 -33.25 0.53 23.79
N TYR A 79 -32.38 0.89 22.84
CA TYR A 79 -30.98 0.48 22.87
C TYR A 79 -30.20 1.10 24.03
N THR A 80 -30.49 2.37 24.37
CA THR A 80 -29.85 3.03 25.52
C THR A 80 -30.45 2.58 26.86
N ASP A 81 -31.71 2.13 26.88
CA ASP A 81 -32.27 1.42 28.05
C ASP A 81 -31.55 0.10 28.30
N SER A 82 -31.31 -0.67 27.24
CA SER A 82 -30.57 -1.93 27.32
C SER A 82 -29.13 -1.72 27.82
N TYR A 83 -28.46 -0.66 27.35
CA TYR A 83 -27.14 -0.26 27.85
C TYR A 83 -27.16 0.10 29.33
N ARG A 84 -28.12 0.94 29.75
CA ARG A 84 -28.31 1.32 31.15
C ARG A 84 -28.48 0.08 32.03
N ASP A 85 -29.37 -0.83 31.64
CA ASP A 85 -29.70 -2.00 32.44
C ASP A 85 -28.51 -2.94 32.57
N PHE A 86 -27.78 -3.17 31.47
CA PHE A 86 -26.53 -3.94 31.49
C PHE A 86 -25.49 -3.33 32.44
N VAL A 87 -25.21 -2.02 32.32
CA VAL A 87 -24.24 -1.34 33.19
C VAL A 87 -24.64 -1.43 34.67
N LEU A 88 -25.92 -1.23 35.00
CA LEU A 88 -26.41 -1.33 36.37
C LEU A 88 -26.31 -2.76 36.91
N GLU A 89 -26.57 -3.77 36.09
CA GLU A 89 -26.37 -5.18 36.46
C GLU A 89 -24.90 -5.44 36.83
N ARG A 90 -23.96 -5.03 35.97
CA ARG A 90 -22.51 -5.18 36.20
C ARG A 90 -22.08 -4.43 37.47
N TYR A 91 -22.51 -3.19 37.64
CA TYR A 91 -22.19 -2.40 38.83
C TYR A 91 -22.74 -3.03 40.11
N ASN A 92 -24.00 -3.48 40.12
CA ASN A 92 -24.59 -4.12 41.29
C ASN A 92 -23.91 -5.46 41.61
N ALA A 93 -23.45 -6.20 40.60
CA ALA A 93 -22.67 -7.43 40.82
C ALA A 93 -21.35 -7.16 41.56
N VAL A 94 -20.61 -6.11 41.17
CA VAL A 94 -19.39 -5.68 41.87
C VAL A 94 -19.74 -5.15 43.27
N LYS A 95 -20.78 -4.33 43.40
CA LYS A 95 -21.21 -3.73 44.66
C LYS A 95 -21.65 -4.78 45.71
N ASN A 96 -22.26 -5.88 45.25
CA ASN A 96 -22.63 -6.99 46.12
C ASN A 96 -21.41 -7.71 46.72
N GLN A 97 -20.27 -7.69 46.00
CA GLN A 97 -19.00 -8.27 46.47
C GLN A 97 -18.19 -7.26 47.28
N CYS A 98 -18.27 -5.97 46.94
CA CYS A 98 -17.47 -4.89 47.50
C CYS A 98 -18.34 -3.64 47.77
N LYS A 99 -18.63 -3.35 49.04
CA LYS A 99 -19.60 -2.29 49.40
C LYS A 99 -19.18 -0.88 49.00
N ASP A 100 -17.88 -0.66 48.87
CA ASP A 100 -17.21 0.58 48.45
C ASP A 100 -16.98 0.65 46.93
N ALA A 101 -17.59 -0.24 46.15
CA ALA A 101 -17.55 -0.16 44.69
C ALA A 101 -18.08 1.19 44.19
N GLN A 102 -17.38 1.76 43.21
CA GLN A 102 -17.72 3.03 42.58
C GLN A 102 -18.05 2.83 41.11
N ILE A 103 -18.89 3.73 40.59
CA ILE A 103 -19.21 3.85 39.16
C ILE A 103 -18.99 5.30 38.74
N HIS A 104 -18.22 5.50 37.68
CA HIS A 104 -17.96 6.78 37.06
C HIS A 104 -18.47 6.74 35.62
N LEU A 105 -19.15 7.82 35.22
CA LEU A 105 -19.73 7.99 33.88
C LEU A 105 -18.98 9.11 33.17
N GLU A 106 -18.74 8.94 31.87
CA GLU A 106 -17.96 9.89 31.04
C GLU A 106 -16.67 10.32 31.74
N ARG A 107 -15.92 9.35 32.28
CA ARG A 107 -14.72 9.62 33.07
C ARG A 107 -13.58 9.97 32.12
N ARG A 108 -12.96 11.13 32.34
CA ARG A 108 -11.67 11.45 31.70
C ARG A 108 -10.59 10.54 32.28
N LEU A 109 -9.99 9.73 31.42
CA LEU A 109 -8.93 8.79 31.75
C LEU A 109 -7.61 9.31 31.18
N ASP A 110 -6.63 9.50 32.06
CA ASP A 110 -5.27 9.92 31.71
C ASP A 110 -4.40 8.68 31.52
N PHE A 111 -3.90 8.48 30.30
CA PHE A 111 -3.01 7.38 29.96
C PHE A 111 -1.66 7.91 29.41
N SER A 112 -1.29 9.13 29.83
CA SER A 112 -0.10 9.84 29.39
C SER A 112 1.22 9.13 29.73
N GLU A 113 1.19 8.23 30.71
CA GLU A 113 2.30 7.35 31.07
C GLU A 113 2.75 6.44 29.90
N TRP A 114 1.82 6.02 29.04
CA TRP A 114 2.09 5.13 27.90
C TRP A 114 1.96 5.82 26.55
N VAL A 115 1.08 6.82 26.43
CA VAL A 115 0.86 7.56 25.18
C VAL A 115 1.11 9.04 25.43
N PRO A 116 2.10 9.68 24.79
CA PRO A 116 2.40 11.10 25.05
C PRO A 116 1.17 12.00 24.93
N ASP A 117 0.94 12.83 25.94
CA ASP A 117 -0.24 13.72 26.07
C ASP A 117 -1.59 13.00 25.90
N GLY A 118 -1.60 11.70 26.19
CA GLY A 118 -2.72 10.80 25.94
C GLY A 118 -3.80 10.88 27.02
N PHE A 119 -5.01 11.24 26.60
CA PHE A 119 -6.21 11.14 27.41
C PHE A 119 -7.42 10.79 26.54
N GLY A 120 -8.50 10.35 27.19
CA GLY A 120 -9.78 10.09 26.54
C GLY A 120 -10.91 10.03 27.55
N THR A 121 -12.11 9.78 27.06
CA THR A 121 -13.30 9.66 27.91
C THR A 121 -13.81 8.23 27.84
N GLY A 122 -13.83 7.54 28.98
CA GLY A 122 -14.48 6.24 29.11
C GLY A 122 -15.94 6.42 29.48
N ASP A 123 -16.84 5.80 28.71
CA ASP A 123 -18.30 5.95 28.90
C ASP A 123 -18.74 5.51 30.30
N THR A 124 -18.32 4.32 30.73
CA THR A 124 -18.54 3.79 32.08
C THR A 124 -17.29 3.12 32.61
N VAL A 125 -16.92 3.47 33.85
CA VAL A 125 -15.83 2.86 34.62
C VAL A 125 -16.38 2.42 35.97
N ILE A 126 -16.34 1.12 36.24
CA ILE A 126 -16.70 0.54 37.54
C ILE A 126 -15.42 0.06 38.22
N ILE A 127 -15.21 0.41 39.48
CA ILE A 127 -14.06 -0.05 40.27
C ILE A 127 -14.55 -0.62 41.60
N GLY A 128 -14.04 -1.78 41.98
CA GLY A 128 -14.30 -2.37 43.30
C GLY A 128 -13.82 -3.81 43.38
N GLY A 129 -13.47 -4.26 44.59
CA GLY A 129 -13.10 -5.66 44.85
C GLY A 129 -11.85 -6.11 44.09
N GLY A 130 -10.91 -5.20 43.85
CA GLY A 130 -9.69 -5.44 43.04
C GLY A 130 -9.95 -5.60 41.54
N ILE A 131 -11.11 -5.16 41.04
CA ILE A 131 -11.50 -5.23 39.63
C ILE A 131 -11.75 -3.82 39.08
N ILE A 132 -11.28 -3.57 37.86
CA ILE A 132 -11.74 -2.47 37.01
C ILE A 132 -12.61 -3.04 35.90
N GLU A 133 -13.72 -2.38 35.60
CA GLU A 133 -14.57 -2.71 34.47
C GLU A 133 -14.86 -1.46 33.61
N ILE A 134 -14.40 -1.52 32.37
CA ILE A 134 -14.64 -0.49 31.35
C ILE A 134 -15.76 -1.00 30.43
N ILE A 135 -16.83 -0.22 30.27
CA ILE A 135 -17.93 -0.57 29.38
C ILE A 135 -18.12 0.57 28.37
N ASP A 136 -17.72 0.33 27.13
CA ASP A 136 -17.79 1.29 26.02
C ASP A 136 -19.01 0.96 25.14
N LEU A 137 -19.88 1.95 24.97
CA LEU A 137 -21.05 1.89 24.10
C LEU A 137 -20.59 2.07 22.65
N LYS A 138 -21.01 1.17 21.76
CA LYS A 138 -20.84 1.29 20.32
C LYS A 138 -22.20 1.33 19.65
N TYR A 139 -22.64 2.51 19.21
CA TYR A 139 -23.95 2.67 18.55
C TYR A 139 -23.93 2.39 17.03
N GLY A 140 -22.80 1.97 16.48
CA GLY A 140 -22.63 1.80 15.04
C GLY A 140 -23.47 0.68 14.42
N GLN A 141 -24.14 1.04 13.32
CA GLN A 141 -24.66 0.28 12.18
C GLN A 141 -24.03 -1.06 11.75
N GLY A 142 -22.86 -0.93 11.13
CA GLY A 142 -22.44 -1.80 10.04
C GLY A 142 -21.20 -2.64 10.30
N VAL A 143 -20.55 -2.49 11.46
CA VAL A 143 -19.33 -3.22 11.79
C VAL A 143 -19.42 -3.72 13.23
N LYS A 144 -19.38 -5.04 13.40
CA LYS A 144 -19.27 -5.67 14.72
C LYS A 144 -17.92 -5.31 15.33
N VAL A 145 -17.92 -4.75 16.54
CA VAL A 145 -16.69 -4.40 17.28
C VAL A 145 -16.43 -5.48 18.32
N SER A 146 -15.24 -6.08 18.30
CA SER A 146 -14.83 -7.08 19.30
C SER A 146 -14.05 -6.43 20.44
N ALA A 147 -14.18 -7.00 21.64
CA ALA A 147 -13.37 -6.65 22.80
C ALA A 147 -12.01 -7.35 22.79
N ASP A 148 -11.87 -8.51 22.12
CA ASP A 148 -10.59 -9.24 22.02
C ASP A 148 -9.50 -8.35 21.42
N LYS A 149 -8.44 -8.11 22.21
CA LYS A 149 -7.28 -7.28 21.85
C LYS A 149 -7.66 -5.88 21.37
N ASN A 150 -8.76 -5.33 21.86
CA ASN A 150 -9.23 -4.02 21.46
C ASN A 150 -8.33 -2.91 22.04
N SER A 151 -7.57 -2.23 21.17
CA SER A 151 -6.60 -1.23 21.59
C SER A 151 -7.22 -0.01 22.26
N GLN A 152 -8.44 0.39 21.89
CA GLN A 152 -9.15 1.51 22.52
C GLN A 152 -9.47 1.15 23.98
N LEU A 153 -10.12 0.00 24.20
CA LEU A 153 -10.49 -0.44 25.54
C LEU A 153 -9.28 -0.68 26.44
N ARG A 154 -8.22 -1.28 25.91
CA ARG A 154 -6.98 -1.49 26.68
C ARG A 154 -6.32 -0.16 27.08
N ILE A 155 -6.33 0.86 26.22
CA ILE A 155 -5.86 2.22 26.56
C ILE A 155 -6.71 2.83 27.69
N TYR A 156 -8.03 2.67 27.64
CA TYR A 156 -8.91 3.11 28.73
C TYR A 156 -8.63 2.33 30.02
N GLY A 157 -8.41 1.02 29.94
CA GLY A 157 -8.00 0.20 31.08
C GLY A 157 -6.69 0.68 31.70
N LEU A 158 -5.69 1.03 30.88
CA LEU A 158 -4.44 1.63 31.35
C LEU A 158 -4.67 2.97 32.06
N GLY A 159 -5.50 3.85 31.49
CA GLY A 159 -5.82 5.12 32.13
C GLY A 159 -6.58 4.94 33.47
N ALA A 160 -7.47 3.96 33.55
CA ALA A 160 -8.15 3.62 34.80
C ALA A 160 -7.18 3.00 35.83
N LEU A 161 -6.23 2.16 35.41
CA LEU A 161 -5.19 1.65 36.30
C LEU A 161 -4.34 2.79 36.87
N SER A 162 -3.87 3.72 36.03
CA SER A 162 -3.08 4.88 36.48
C SER A 162 -3.80 5.67 37.59
N GLU A 163 -5.12 5.80 37.46
CA GLU A 163 -5.93 6.56 38.43
C GLU A 163 -6.27 5.80 39.72
N TYR A 164 -6.50 4.48 39.67
CA TYR A 164 -7.13 3.75 40.78
C TYR A 164 -6.30 2.59 41.36
N ASP A 165 -5.23 2.16 40.69
CA ASP A 165 -4.48 0.96 41.07
C ASP A 165 -3.93 1.01 42.50
N TYR A 166 -3.40 2.16 42.91
CA TYR A 166 -2.85 2.37 44.26
C TYR A 166 -3.92 2.40 45.37
N LEU A 167 -5.21 2.57 45.02
CA LEU A 167 -6.32 2.63 45.97
C LEU A 167 -7.00 1.28 46.19
N TYR A 168 -7.07 0.45 45.14
CA TYR A 168 -7.97 -0.70 45.10
C TYR A 168 -7.29 -2.07 44.94
N ASP A 169 -5.95 -2.14 44.89
CA ASP A 169 -5.16 -3.37 44.70
C ASP A 169 -5.71 -4.22 43.53
N ILE A 170 -5.66 -3.62 42.34
CA ILE A 170 -6.32 -4.18 41.16
C ILE A 170 -5.57 -5.43 40.70
N HIS A 171 -6.29 -6.53 40.51
CA HIS A 171 -5.73 -7.77 39.94
C HIS A 171 -6.35 -8.12 38.59
N LYS A 172 -7.52 -7.56 38.27
CA LYS A 172 -8.29 -7.91 37.07
C LYS A 172 -8.91 -6.69 36.41
N VAL A 173 -8.88 -6.66 35.08
CA VAL A 173 -9.50 -5.62 34.25
C VAL A 173 -10.43 -6.28 33.23
N ASN A 174 -11.71 -5.93 33.29
CA ASN A 174 -12.73 -6.36 32.33
C ASN A 174 -12.98 -5.21 31.34
N LEU A 175 -12.89 -5.51 30.06
CA LEU A 175 -12.99 -4.56 28.96
C LEU A 175 -14.16 -5.00 28.08
N THR A 176 -15.27 -4.26 28.13
CA THR A 176 -16.53 -4.64 27.49
C THR A 176 -16.89 -3.66 26.38
N ILE A 177 -17.20 -4.22 25.21
CA ILE A 177 -17.93 -3.52 24.14
C ILE A 177 -19.41 -3.85 24.30
N PHE A 178 -20.25 -2.83 24.36
CA PHE A 178 -21.70 -2.96 24.31
C PHE A 178 -22.23 -2.35 23.00
N GLN A 179 -22.67 -3.19 22.07
CA GLN A 179 -23.14 -2.78 20.74
C GLN A 179 -24.58 -3.27 20.51
N PRO A 180 -25.59 -2.49 20.94
CA PRO A 180 -26.96 -2.98 21.05
C PRO A 180 -27.65 -3.22 19.69
N ARG A 181 -27.32 -2.42 18.67
CA ARG A 181 -27.91 -2.56 17.32
C ARG A 181 -27.52 -3.85 16.60
N LEU A 182 -26.47 -4.54 17.07
CA LEU A 182 -26.00 -5.81 16.53
C LEU A 182 -26.12 -6.97 17.53
N ASP A 183 -26.84 -6.75 18.65
CA ASP A 183 -26.96 -7.70 19.76
C ASP A 183 -25.58 -8.27 20.17
N ASN A 184 -24.59 -7.38 20.27
CA ASN A 184 -23.21 -7.74 20.52
C ASN A 184 -22.73 -7.16 21.84
N ILE A 185 -22.57 -8.05 22.82
CA ILE A 185 -21.88 -7.76 24.08
C ILE A 185 -20.67 -8.68 24.09
N ASP A 186 -19.48 -8.08 24.09
CA ASP A 186 -18.21 -8.81 24.05
C ASP A 186 -17.29 -8.29 25.14
N THR A 187 -16.61 -9.18 25.84
CA THR A 187 -15.76 -8.82 26.99
C THR A 187 -14.42 -9.52 26.89
N GLU A 188 -13.35 -8.72 26.92
CA GLU A 188 -12.00 -9.20 27.16
C GLU A 188 -11.68 -9.06 28.66
N THR A 189 -11.08 -10.08 29.24
CA THR A 189 -10.59 -10.07 30.62
C THR A 189 -9.08 -10.19 30.61
N LEU A 190 -8.41 -9.28 31.31
CA LEU A 190 -6.96 -9.28 31.50
C LEU A 190 -6.62 -9.21 32.98
N THR A 191 -5.49 -9.77 33.36
CA THR A 191 -4.84 -9.43 34.63
C THR A 191 -4.21 -8.03 34.54
N ARG A 192 -3.99 -7.41 35.71
CA ARG A 192 -3.26 -6.13 35.80
C ARG A 192 -1.93 -6.18 35.04
N ASP A 193 -1.14 -7.22 35.28
CA ASP A 193 0.21 -7.35 34.72
C ASP A 193 0.20 -7.56 33.21
N GLU A 194 -0.78 -8.30 32.67
CA GLU A 194 -0.95 -8.44 31.22
C GLU A 194 -1.25 -7.10 30.54
N LEU A 195 -2.09 -6.27 31.18
CA LEU A 195 -2.44 -4.96 30.65
C LEU A 195 -1.28 -3.98 30.71
N ILE A 196 -0.55 -3.92 31.84
CA ILE A 196 0.65 -3.09 31.98
C ILE A 196 1.71 -3.50 30.97
N LYS A 197 1.98 -4.81 30.83
CA LYS A 197 2.92 -5.32 29.83
C LYS A 197 2.55 -4.87 28.42
N TRP A 198 1.27 -4.94 28.07
CA TRP A 198 0.79 -4.44 26.78
C TRP A 198 0.99 -2.92 26.64
N GLY A 199 0.81 -2.15 27.71
CA GLY A 199 1.12 -0.72 27.76
C GLY A 199 2.59 -0.41 27.50
N GLU A 200 3.51 -1.19 28.07
CA GLU A 200 4.95 -1.05 27.80
C GLU A 200 5.30 -1.36 26.33
N ASP A 201 4.66 -2.37 25.73
CA ASP A 201 4.82 -2.69 24.30
C ASP A 201 4.22 -1.61 23.38
N LEU A 202 3.18 -0.90 23.85
CA LEU A 202 2.50 0.19 23.15
C LEU A 202 3.35 1.46 23.13
N LYS A 203 4.00 1.78 24.25
CA LYS A 203 4.74 3.02 24.50
C LYS A 203 5.71 3.43 23.39
N PRO A 204 6.61 2.58 22.88
CA PRO A 204 7.51 2.97 21.78
C PRO A 204 6.76 3.30 20.48
N LYS A 205 5.63 2.64 20.20
CA LYS A 205 4.79 2.93 19.03
C LYS A 205 4.09 4.26 19.17
N ALA A 206 3.58 4.57 20.36
CA ALA A 206 2.95 5.85 20.66
C ALA A 206 3.97 7.00 20.54
N VAL A 207 5.19 6.84 21.06
CA VAL A 207 6.26 7.84 20.90
C VAL A 207 6.58 8.09 19.43
N LEU A 208 6.75 7.03 18.64
CA LEU A 208 7.02 7.14 17.21
C LEU A 208 5.87 7.86 16.48
N ALA A 209 4.63 7.43 16.66
CA ALA A 209 3.47 8.07 16.05
C ALA A 209 3.30 9.54 16.49
N ASN A 210 3.62 9.86 17.75
CA ASN A 210 3.52 11.23 18.25
C ASN A 210 4.57 12.16 17.62
N SER A 211 5.78 11.66 17.36
CA SER A 211 6.84 12.46 16.71
C SER A 211 6.46 12.88 15.28
N GLY A 212 5.59 12.10 14.62
CA GLY A 212 5.29 12.26 13.20
C GLY A 212 6.33 11.63 12.29
N ASP A 213 7.38 11.03 12.86
CA ASP A 213 8.35 10.21 12.16
C ASP A 213 7.83 8.78 11.95
N GLY A 214 8.45 8.07 11.01
CA GLY A 214 8.12 6.69 10.67
C GLY A 214 7.45 6.55 9.30
N ASP A 215 7.30 5.31 8.86
CA ASP A 215 6.80 4.98 7.53
C ASP A 215 5.27 4.87 7.48
N CYS A 216 4.72 5.13 6.29
CA CYS A 216 3.35 4.72 5.98
C CYS A 216 3.33 3.21 5.77
N ILE A 217 2.63 2.49 6.65
CA ILE A 217 2.49 1.03 6.57
C ILE A 217 1.08 0.72 6.10
N ALA A 218 0.93 0.10 4.94
CA ALA A 218 -0.38 -0.36 4.46
C ALA A 218 -0.79 -1.66 5.16
N GLY A 219 -2.09 -1.79 5.46
CA GLY A 219 -2.66 -3.01 6.02
C GLY A 219 -4.16 -2.89 6.24
N ARG A 220 -4.75 -3.86 6.96
CA ARG A 220 -6.21 -3.89 7.22
C ARG A 220 -6.75 -2.62 7.87
N HIS A 221 -5.93 -1.96 8.70
CA HIS A 221 -6.27 -0.68 9.32
C HIS A 221 -6.47 0.47 8.31
N CYS A 222 -5.99 0.34 7.07
CA CYS A 222 -6.30 1.30 6.00
C CYS A 222 -7.71 1.10 5.42
N ASP A 223 -8.19 -0.15 5.39
CA ASP A 223 -9.51 -0.51 4.87
C ASP A 223 -10.62 -0.17 5.88
N ASP A 224 -10.39 -0.47 7.17
CA ASP A 224 -11.39 -0.34 8.23
C ASP A 224 -11.14 0.81 9.23
N GLY A 225 -9.99 1.46 9.20
CA GLY A 225 -9.59 2.46 10.20
C GLY A 225 -9.97 3.89 9.90
N PHE A 226 -10.66 4.17 8.78
CA PHE A 226 -11.09 5.54 8.40
C PHE A 226 -9.92 6.55 8.38
N CYS A 227 -8.80 6.19 7.75
CA CYS A 227 -7.69 7.12 7.56
C CYS A 227 -8.06 8.21 6.54
N LYS A 228 -8.06 9.48 6.95
CA LYS A 228 -8.42 10.62 6.07
C LYS A 228 -7.47 10.75 4.87
N ALA A 229 -6.20 10.40 5.04
CA ALA A 229 -5.19 10.46 3.98
C ALA A 229 -5.24 9.27 3.00
N ARG A 230 -6.15 8.29 3.19
CA ARG A 230 -6.17 7.05 2.38
C ARG A 230 -6.22 7.29 0.87
N ALA A 231 -6.92 8.34 0.43
CA ALA A 231 -7.11 8.65 -0.99
C ALA A 231 -5.81 9.07 -1.70
N VAL A 232 -4.82 9.55 -0.95
CA VAL A 232 -3.54 10.04 -1.50
C VAL A 232 -2.33 9.29 -0.95
N CYS A 233 -2.55 8.24 -0.15
CA CYS A 233 -1.49 7.48 0.50
C CYS A 233 -0.78 6.55 -0.49
N ARG A 234 0.52 6.78 -0.72
CA ARG A 234 1.37 5.96 -1.62
C ARG A 234 1.39 4.49 -1.20
N ALA A 235 1.67 4.21 0.09
CA ALA A 235 1.75 2.85 0.60
C ALA A 235 0.43 2.08 0.40
N TYR A 236 -0.71 2.75 0.62
CA TYR A 236 -2.02 2.15 0.39
C TYR A 236 -2.29 1.89 -1.09
N ALA A 237 -1.93 2.82 -1.98
CA ALA A 237 -2.04 2.63 -3.43
C ALA A 237 -1.19 1.46 -3.94
N GLU A 238 0.04 1.34 -3.44
CA GLU A 238 0.95 0.22 -3.77
C GLU A 238 0.39 -1.13 -3.31
N GLU A 239 -0.17 -1.21 -2.10
CA GLU A 239 -0.81 -2.43 -1.61
C GLU A 239 -2.04 -2.82 -2.43
N LYS A 240 -2.87 -1.85 -2.84
CA LYS A 240 -4.03 -2.14 -3.71
C LYS A 240 -3.61 -2.56 -5.12
N ASN A 241 -2.55 -1.96 -5.68
CA ASN A 241 -1.98 -2.40 -6.95
C ASN A 241 -1.42 -3.83 -6.87
N ARG A 242 -0.75 -4.17 -5.77
CA ARG A 242 -0.28 -5.55 -5.52
C ARG A 242 -1.45 -6.54 -5.45
N LEU A 243 -2.51 -6.21 -4.72
CA LEU A 243 -3.71 -7.05 -4.63
C LEU A 243 -4.39 -7.23 -5.99
N ALA A 244 -4.48 -6.16 -6.80
CA ALA A 244 -4.98 -6.25 -8.16
C ALA A 244 -4.16 -7.25 -8.99
N ALA A 245 -2.83 -7.17 -8.93
CA ALA A 245 -1.96 -8.13 -9.63
C ALA A 245 -2.13 -9.60 -9.17
N MET A 246 -2.59 -9.84 -7.93
CA MET A 246 -2.80 -11.20 -7.38
C MET A 246 -4.21 -11.75 -7.65
N VAL A 247 -5.26 -10.91 -7.54
CA VAL A 247 -6.67 -11.31 -7.71
C VAL A 247 -7.02 -11.44 -9.18
N PHE A 248 -6.45 -10.61 -10.03
CA PHE A 248 -6.50 -10.75 -11.49
C PHE A 248 -5.33 -11.61 -11.96
N LYS A 249 -5.14 -12.79 -11.35
CA LYS A 249 -4.06 -13.71 -11.74
C LYS A 249 -4.20 -13.96 -13.25
N PRO A 250 -3.25 -13.48 -14.07
CA PRO A 250 -3.36 -13.61 -15.52
C PRO A 250 -3.44 -15.09 -15.90
N PRO A 251 -4.07 -15.43 -17.03
CA PRO A 251 -4.01 -16.79 -17.57
C PRO A 251 -2.57 -17.32 -17.59
N LEU A 252 -2.42 -18.66 -17.61
CA LEU A 252 -1.09 -19.29 -17.64
C LEU A 252 -0.26 -18.86 -18.86
N GLU A 253 -0.95 -18.45 -19.92
CA GLU A 253 -0.38 -17.92 -21.16
C GLU A 253 -0.63 -16.42 -21.20
N LEU A 254 0.34 -15.66 -21.72
CA LEU A 254 0.15 -14.24 -22.01
C LEU A 254 -0.89 -14.09 -23.12
N THR A 255 -1.80 -13.14 -22.95
CA THR A 255 -2.73 -12.71 -24.01
C THR A 255 -1.97 -12.01 -25.14
N GLU A 256 -2.58 -11.92 -26.31
CA GLU A 256 -2.00 -11.23 -27.48
C GLU A 256 -1.67 -9.77 -27.17
N ASP A 257 -2.50 -9.11 -26.36
CA ASP A 257 -2.30 -7.74 -25.90
C ASP A 257 -1.09 -7.63 -24.95
N GLU A 258 -0.94 -8.56 -24.00
CA GLU A 258 0.22 -8.62 -23.11
C GLU A 258 1.52 -8.88 -23.90
N ILE A 259 1.48 -9.73 -24.93
CA ILE A 259 2.62 -9.96 -25.82
C ILE A 259 3.00 -8.68 -26.58
N ALA A 260 2.01 -7.96 -27.11
CA ALA A 260 2.25 -6.69 -27.80
C ALA A 260 2.85 -5.62 -26.87
N GLU A 261 2.36 -5.54 -25.63
CA GLU A 261 2.90 -4.63 -24.61
C GLU A 261 4.35 -4.98 -24.23
N VAL A 262 4.66 -6.26 -24.04
CA VAL A 262 6.03 -6.71 -23.74
C VAL A 262 6.99 -6.33 -24.87
N ILE A 263 6.58 -6.48 -26.14
CA ILE A 263 7.40 -6.09 -27.29
C ILE A 263 7.72 -4.59 -27.26
N ASP A 264 6.71 -3.76 -27.00
CA ASP A 264 6.89 -2.31 -26.96
C ASP A 264 7.76 -1.86 -25.78
N GLN A 265 7.47 -2.37 -24.57
CA GLN A 265 8.25 -2.05 -23.39
C GLN A 265 9.71 -2.53 -23.51
N ALA A 266 9.95 -3.70 -24.10
CA ALA A 266 11.29 -4.20 -24.33
C ALA A 266 12.11 -3.29 -25.26
N GLU A 267 11.51 -2.76 -26.32
CA GLU A 267 12.19 -1.82 -27.23
C GLU A 267 12.54 -0.51 -26.50
N ASN A 268 11.60 0.02 -25.71
CA ASN A 268 11.82 1.24 -24.93
C ASN A 268 12.90 1.04 -23.85
N LEU A 269 12.87 -0.09 -23.15
CA LEU A 269 13.87 -0.44 -22.15
C LEU A 269 15.26 -0.62 -22.79
N ALA A 270 15.35 -1.23 -23.97
CA ALA A 270 16.61 -1.37 -24.69
C ALA A 270 17.20 -0.01 -25.09
N LYS A 271 16.36 0.92 -25.58
CA LYS A 271 16.77 2.30 -25.91
C LYS A 271 17.28 3.02 -24.66
N TRP A 272 16.54 2.95 -23.55
CA TRP A 272 16.94 3.60 -22.31
C TRP A 272 18.20 2.98 -21.70
N SER A 273 18.29 1.65 -21.68
CA SER A 273 19.49 0.92 -21.20
C SER A 273 20.74 1.33 -21.98
N LYS A 274 20.63 1.48 -23.31
CA LYS A 274 21.73 2.02 -24.13
C LYS A 274 22.08 3.45 -23.74
N LEU A 275 21.08 4.33 -23.60
CA LEU A 275 21.30 5.72 -23.19
C LEU A 275 22.02 5.81 -21.83
N VAL A 276 21.59 5.04 -20.84
CA VAL A 276 22.22 4.98 -19.51
C VAL A 276 23.67 4.48 -19.62
N LYS A 277 23.92 3.47 -20.44
CA LYS A 277 25.27 2.94 -20.66
C LYS A 277 26.19 3.96 -21.32
N ASP A 278 25.70 4.67 -22.34
CA ASP A 278 26.45 5.71 -23.06
C ASP A 278 26.77 6.88 -22.12
N TYR A 279 25.79 7.33 -21.32
CA TYR A 279 25.99 8.34 -20.28
C TYR A 279 27.03 7.91 -19.23
N ALA A 280 26.90 6.68 -18.71
CA ALA A 280 27.84 6.15 -17.71
C ALA A 280 29.28 6.06 -18.25
N LEU A 281 29.44 5.69 -19.53
CA LEU A 281 30.74 5.68 -20.18
C LEU A 281 31.34 7.09 -20.28
N GLU A 282 30.53 8.09 -20.68
CA GLU A 282 30.95 9.48 -20.76
C GLU A 282 31.39 10.02 -19.40
N GLN A 283 30.61 9.77 -18.34
CA GLN A 283 30.95 10.18 -16.98
C GLN A 283 32.25 9.52 -16.48
N ALA A 284 32.47 8.25 -16.82
CA ALA A 284 33.69 7.55 -16.46
C ALA A 284 34.93 8.07 -17.19
N LEU A 285 34.79 8.45 -18.47
CA LEU A 285 35.89 8.98 -19.30
C LEU A 285 36.25 10.43 -18.95
N ASN A 286 35.25 11.29 -18.79
CA ASN A 286 35.45 12.74 -18.71
C ASN A 286 35.47 13.27 -17.27
N ASN A 287 34.73 12.62 -16.37
CA ASN A 287 34.51 13.11 -14.99
C ASN A 287 35.08 12.16 -13.92
N GLY A 288 35.72 11.06 -14.31
CA GLY A 288 36.40 10.13 -13.39
C GLY A 288 35.46 9.31 -12.49
N VAL A 289 34.17 9.23 -12.82
CA VAL A 289 33.16 8.49 -12.06
C VAL A 289 33.42 6.98 -12.16
N LYS A 290 33.27 6.25 -11.05
CA LYS A 290 33.42 4.78 -11.00
C LYS A 290 32.09 4.12 -10.63
N TYR A 291 31.71 3.10 -11.40
CA TYR A 291 30.50 2.31 -11.15
C TYR A 291 30.88 0.91 -10.62
N PRO A 292 30.29 0.44 -9.50
CA PRO A 292 30.58 -0.89 -8.96
C PRO A 292 30.38 -2.01 -9.98
N GLY A 293 31.37 -2.89 -10.12
CA GLY A 293 31.33 -4.02 -11.07
C GLY A 293 31.74 -3.68 -12.51
N PHE A 294 32.01 -2.41 -12.83
CA PHE A 294 32.41 -1.97 -14.17
C PHE A 294 33.80 -1.34 -14.18
N LYS A 295 34.52 -1.50 -15.29
CA LYS A 295 35.79 -0.80 -15.58
C LYS A 295 35.82 -0.36 -17.03
N VAL A 296 36.45 0.79 -17.28
CA VAL A 296 36.74 1.25 -18.65
C VAL A 296 38.00 0.56 -19.14
N VAL A 297 37.95 -0.02 -20.33
CA VAL A 297 39.07 -0.71 -20.99
C VAL A 297 39.06 -0.37 -22.47
N GLU A 298 40.19 -0.59 -23.14
CA GLU A 298 40.27 -0.48 -24.59
C GLU A 298 39.33 -1.49 -25.27
N GLY A 299 38.64 -1.03 -26.32
CA GLY A 299 37.79 -1.89 -27.15
C GLY A 299 38.59 -2.95 -27.88
N ARG A 300 37.93 -3.99 -28.39
CA ARG A 300 38.61 -5.02 -29.20
C ARG A 300 39.11 -4.42 -30.51
N SER A 301 40.42 -4.44 -30.74
CA SER A 301 41.04 -4.08 -32.02
C SER A 301 41.11 -5.30 -32.97
N ASN A 302 40.91 -5.09 -34.27
CA ASN A 302 41.21 -6.09 -35.29
C ASN A 302 42.59 -5.83 -35.89
N ARG A 303 43.41 -6.88 -36.07
CA ARG A 303 44.69 -6.77 -36.78
C ARG A 303 44.43 -6.41 -38.24
N LYS A 304 45.23 -5.48 -38.75
CA LYS A 304 45.27 -5.07 -40.15
C LYS A 304 46.73 -5.05 -40.59
N TYR A 305 46.99 -5.26 -41.87
CA TYR A 305 48.33 -5.03 -42.41
C TYR A 305 48.68 -3.54 -42.30
N ALA A 306 49.93 -3.27 -41.93
CA ALA A 306 50.43 -1.90 -41.76
C ALA A 306 50.82 -1.24 -43.10
N GLU A 307 50.94 -2.03 -44.16
CA GLU A 307 51.34 -1.63 -45.49
C GLU A 307 50.23 -2.00 -46.49
N ASP A 308 50.34 -1.47 -47.71
CA ASP A 308 49.40 -1.77 -48.77
C ASP A 308 49.43 -3.25 -49.20
N ASP A 309 48.30 -3.73 -49.70
CA ASP A 309 48.11 -5.13 -50.09
C ASP A 309 49.17 -5.60 -51.11
N SER A 310 49.70 -4.71 -51.96
CA SER A 310 50.71 -5.03 -52.97
C SER A 310 52.06 -5.34 -52.33
N LYS A 311 52.50 -4.54 -51.35
CA LYS A 311 53.72 -4.83 -50.58
C LYS A 311 53.58 -6.12 -49.77
N ILE A 312 52.41 -6.35 -49.17
CA ILE A 312 52.15 -7.59 -48.44
C ILE A 312 52.20 -8.79 -49.38
N ALA A 313 51.59 -8.68 -50.57
CA ALA A 313 51.63 -9.71 -51.58
C ALA A 313 53.06 -9.97 -52.08
N ASP A 314 53.86 -8.94 -52.35
CA ASP A 314 55.25 -9.08 -52.77
C ASP A 314 56.10 -9.85 -51.75
N VAL A 315 55.90 -9.58 -50.46
CA VAL A 315 56.57 -10.31 -49.37
C VAL A 315 56.18 -11.79 -49.38
N LEU A 316 54.89 -12.09 -49.54
CA LEU A 316 54.38 -13.46 -49.58
C LEU A 316 54.84 -14.20 -50.85
N ILE A 317 54.85 -13.55 -52.01
CA ILE A 317 55.34 -14.11 -53.28
C ILE A 317 56.84 -14.43 -53.18
N LYS A 318 57.66 -13.51 -52.65
CA LYS A 318 59.10 -13.75 -52.42
C LYS A 318 59.35 -14.90 -51.45
N ALA A 319 58.43 -15.13 -50.51
CA ALA A 319 58.48 -16.25 -49.58
C ALA A 319 57.99 -17.59 -50.19
N GLY A 320 57.60 -17.61 -51.47
CA GLY A 320 57.22 -18.82 -52.20
C GLY A 320 55.74 -19.18 -52.14
N TYR A 321 54.88 -18.26 -51.68
CA TYR A 321 53.43 -18.45 -51.76
C TYR A 321 52.90 -18.06 -53.14
N ASP A 322 52.00 -18.88 -53.68
CA ASP A 322 51.37 -18.61 -54.97
C ASP A 322 50.47 -17.37 -54.90
N GLU A 323 50.54 -16.53 -55.91
CA GLU A 323 49.72 -15.31 -56.05
C GLU A 323 48.22 -15.59 -55.93
N LYS A 324 47.77 -16.75 -56.43
CA LYS A 324 46.37 -17.20 -56.35
C LYS A 324 45.91 -17.53 -54.92
N SER A 325 46.84 -17.78 -54.00
CA SER A 325 46.57 -18.01 -52.58
C SER A 325 46.64 -16.71 -51.76
N ILE A 326 47.21 -15.65 -52.34
CA ILE A 326 47.37 -14.34 -51.70
C ILE A 326 46.16 -13.45 -52.04
N TYR A 327 45.79 -13.39 -53.31
CA TYR A 327 44.65 -12.61 -53.77
C TYR A 327 43.40 -13.47 -53.95
N LYS A 328 42.29 -13.02 -53.37
CA LYS A 328 40.99 -13.65 -53.57
C LYS A 328 40.34 -13.08 -54.84
N LYS A 329 40.29 -13.88 -55.91
CA LYS A 329 39.54 -13.53 -57.13
C LYS A 329 38.05 -13.78 -56.91
N GLU A 330 37.31 -12.74 -56.54
CA GLU A 330 35.85 -12.78 -56.41
C GLU A 330 35.16 -12.11 -57.60
N ILE A 331 33.96 -12.59 -57.94
CA ILE A 331 33.08 -11.91 -58.88
C ILE A 331 32.64 -10.57 -58.26
N LEU A 332 32.62 -9.50 -59.06
CA LEU A 332 32.18 -8.19 -58.62
C LEU A 332 30.72 -8.24 -58.15
N ASN A 333 30.35 -7.41 -57.16
CA ASN A 333 28.95 -7.33 -56.74
C ASN A 333 28.05 -6.80 -57.87
N ILE A 334 26.74 -7.08 -57.78
CA ILE A 334 25.75 -6.74 -58.81
C ILE A 334 25.87 -5.28 -59.23
N THR A 335 25.97 -4.35 -58.28
CA THR A 335 26.10 -2.92 -58.56
C THR A 335 27.31 -2.57 -59.42
N LYS A 336 28.47 -3.19 -59.17
CA LYS A 336 29.69 -2.96 -59.95
C LYS A 336 29.62 -3.61 -61.35
N ILE A 337 28.98 -4.76 -61.49
CA ILE A 337 28.79 -5.41 -62.80
C ILE A 337 27.76 -4.64 -63.64
N GLU A 338 26.66 -4.17 -63.03
CA GLU A 338 25.68 -3.30 -63.69
C GLU A 338 26.33 -2.01 -64.21
N ALA A 339 27.22 -1.40 -63.42
CA ALA A 339 27.97 -0.21 -63.84
C ALA A 339 28.94 -0.50 -65.00
N LEU A 340 29.53 -1.70 -65.05
CA LEU A 340 30.46 -2.13 -66.10
C LEU A 340 29.76 -2.41 -67.44
N LEU A 341 28.64 -3.14 -67.39
CA LEU A 341 27.93 -3.61 -68.58
C LEU A 341 26.87 -2.61 -69.08
N GLY A 342 26.39 -1.74 -68.19
CA GLY A 342 25.18 -0.95 -68.39
C GLY A 342 23.91 -1.79 -68.16
N ARG A 343 22.84 -1.16 -67.64
CA ARG A 343 21.62 -1.86 -67.19
C ARG A 343 20.97 -2.74 -68.26
N ALA A 344 20.95 -2.28 -69.52
CA ALA A 344 20.35 -3.04 -70.63
C ALA A 344 21.11 -4.35 -70.90
N ARG A 345 22.44 -4.28 -71.00
CA ARG A 345 23.29 -5.44 -71.30
C ARG A 345 23.51 -6.34 -70.08
N PHE A 346 23.45 -5.78 -68.87
CA PHE A 346 23.40 -6.56 -67.64
C PHE A 346 22.15 -7.44 -67.59
N ASN A 347 20.97 -6.87 -67.88
CA ASN A 347 19.73 -7.63 -67.89
C ASN A 347 19.71 -8.69 -69.01
N GLU A 348 20.23 -8.36 -70.20
CA GLU A 348 20.37 -9.32 -71.31
C GLU A 348 21.24 -10.54 -70.94
N LEU A 349 22.38 -10.31 -70.28
CA LEU A 349 23.37 -11.37 -70.03
C LEU A 349 23.16 -12.09 -68.70
N LEU A 350 22.70 -11.37 -67.67
CA LEU A 350 22.69 -11.84 -66.28
C LEU A 350 21.30 -11.80 -65.65
N GLY A 351 20.29 -11.22 -66.31
CA GLY A 351 18.95 -11.05 -65.75
C GLY A 351 18.32 -12.37 -65.29
N GLU A 352 18.46 -13.44 -66.08
CA GLU A 352 17.97 -14.78 -65.71
C GLU A 352 18.67 -15.40 -64.49
N TYR A 353 19.85 -14.88 -64.13
CA TYR A 353 20.64 -15.35 -62.97
C TYR A 353 20.53 -14.43 -61.75
N VAL A 354 19.76 -13.33 -61.83
CA VAL A 354 19.53 -12.42 -60.71
C VAL A 354 18.17 -12.67 -60.08
N ILE A 355 18.18 -13.16 -58.84
CA ILE A 355 16.98 -13.26 -58.01
C ILE A 355 16.93 -12.13 -56.99
N LYS A 356 15.74 -11.57 -56.76
CA LYS A 356 15.47 -10.74 -55.59
C LYS A 356 14.83 -11.62 -54.51
N PRO A 357 15.61 -12.19 -53.58
CA PRO A 357 15.06 -13.07 -52.57
C PRO A 357 14.04 -12.30 -51.72
N GLN A 358 12.95 -12.97 -51.35
CA GLN A 358 11.95 -12.38 -50.47
C GLN A 358 12.60 -12.04 -49.13
N GLY A 359 12.43 -10.80 -48.68
CA GLY A 359 12.86 -10.39 -47.35
C GLY A 359 12.16 -11.22 -46.28
N LYS A 360 12.86 -11.56 -45.20
CA LYS A 360 12.25 -12.32 -44.09
C LYS A 360 11.09 -11.51 -43.47
N PRO A 361 9.98 -12.17 -43.06
CA PRO A 361 8.93 -11.52 -42.29
C PRO A 361 9.51 -10.85 -41.04
N THR A 362 8.97 -9.70 -40.66
CA THR A 362 9.34 -8.99 -39.43
C THR A 362 8.07 -8.37 -38.85
N LEU A 363 7.88 -8.55 -37.56
CA LEU A 363 6.78 -7.94 -36.83
C LEU A 363 7.13 -6.46 -36.58
N VAL A 364 6.23 -5.58 -36.97
CA VAL A 364 6.36 -4.13 -36.82
C VAL A 364 5.02 -3.54 -36.38
N ARG A 365 5.03 -2.31 -35.87
CA ARG A 365 3.79 -1.62 -35.53
C ARG A 365 2.95 -1.36 -36.79
N SER A 366 1.64 -1.23 -36.60
CA SER A 366 0.68 -0.98 -37.69
C SER A 366 0.90 0.36 -38.41
N GLU A 367 1.63 1.31 -37.81
CA GLU A 367 2.01 2.56 -38.48
C GLU A 367 3.19 2.41 -39.45
N ASP A 368 3.84 1.25 -39.51
CA ASP A 368 4.87 0.97 -40.51
C ASP A 368 4.25 1.04 -41.92
N LYS A 369 4.87 1.82 -42.80
CA LYS A 369 4.35 2.08 -44.16
C LYS A 369 4.44 0.87 -45.08
N ARG A 370 5.18 -0.18 -44.70
CA ARG A 370 5.32 -1.38 -45.52
C ARG A 370 3.99 -2.14 -45.51
N PRO A 371 3.56 -2.68 -46.67
CA PRO A 371 2.34 -3.45 -46.73
C PRO A 371 2.43 -4.70 -45.84
N GLU A 372 1.30 -5.10 -45.28
CA GLU A 372 1.20 -6.32 -44.47
C GLU A 372 1.65 -7.55 -45.25
N TRP A 373 2.15 -8.54 -44.52
CA TRP A 373 2.67 -9.75 -45.13
C TRP A 373 1.53 -10.63 -45.66
N ASN A 374 1.33 -10.65 -46.98
CA ASN A 374 0.37 -11.56 -47.63
C ASN A 374 1.11 -12.64 -48.43
N SER A 375 1.17 -13.87 -47.90
CA SER A 375 1.81 -15.01 -48.57
C SER A 375 0.95 -15.63 -49.69
N ALA A 376 -0.38 -15.41 -49.67
CA ALA A 376 -1.29 -16.02 -50.64
C ALA A 376 -1.36 -15.23 -51.96
N GLU A 377 -1.38 -13.89 -51.90
CA GLU A 377 -1.38 -13.04 -53.11
C GLU A 377 -0.06 -13.13 -53.88
N LYS A 378 1.07 -13.20 -53.18
CA LYS A 378 2.39 -13.37 -53.81
C LYS A 378 2.59 -14.73 -54.47
N ALA A 379 2.12 -15.81 -53.82
CA ALA A 379 2.14 -17.13 -54.45
C ALA A 379 1.30 -17.13 -55.75
N ALA A 380 0.16 -16.43 -55.76
CA ALA A 380 -0.67 -16.30 -56.97
C ALA A 380 -0.03 -15.44 -58.08
N GLU A 381 0.85 -14.49 -57.76
CA GLU A 381 1.66 -13.76 -58.74
C GLU A 381 2.80 -14.62 -59.32
N ASP A 382 3.48 -15.42 -58.49
CA ASP A 382 4.56 -16.32 -58.93
C ASP A 382 4.06 -17.40 -59.92
N PHE A 383 2.77 -17.77 -59.89
CA PHE A 383 2.15 -18.67 -60.87
C PHE A 383 1.69 -17.99 -62.18
N LYS A 384 1.71 -16.65 -62.28
CA LYS A 384 1.32 -15.94 -63.51
C LYS A 384 2.45 -15.80 -64.54
N ASP A 385 3.71 -15.90 -64.10
CA ASP A 385 4.88 -15.74 -64.97
C ASP A 385 5.42 -17.07 -65.55
N ILE A 386 4.70 -18.19 -65.34
CA ILE A 386 4.96 -19.45 -66.04
C ILE A 386 4.12 -19.47 -67.33
N LYS A 387 4.69 -18.97 -68.44
CA LYS A 387 4.18 -19.20 -69.79
C LYS A 387 5.29 -19.64 -70.74
#